data_AF-A0A936UAH2-F1
#
_entry.id   AF-A0A936UAH2-F1
#
_cell.length_a   1.000
_cell.length_b   1.000
_cell.length_c   1.000
_cell.angle_alpha   90.00
_cell.angle_beta   90.00
_cell.angle_gamma   90.00
#
_symmetry.space_group_name_H-M   'P 1'
#
loop_
_entity.id
_entity.type
_entity.pdbx_description
1 polymer ?
#
loop_
_entity_poly.entity_id
_entity_poly.type
_entity_poly.pdbx_seq_one_letter_code
_entity_poly.pdbx_strand_id
1 'polypeptide(L)'
;MTVSLPPETLELLRNLCDGAPLVIFDLETTGPDRLTDRIVEVAALKVSPDGSVAVFEQRVNPGVKIPSEATAVHGISDADVADAPSFAAVAPGLAAFLEGCDLAGYNLRGFDIPLLGRELDRVKIPFSFDGRRVVDAQVIYFRKEPRDLSAAVRTFVGREHAGAHSALADSIAAAEVLAGQLKRYEDLPRGIEALAAFTAPLEGRWVDADKRFVWRDGAAVFNFGGKRGQSLADVAAKNPRVPRLDARRRLPGRGQEDRPGGPGRTLPGPQVTDPPPPSGRGLARTRHHLVRLALLTLGWTLLVAGLLGGLIPFVQGWPFGVAGAVILYIESRWFQRKVRRWRQRHPRVERAWLKLKGWRNRRKKPRPGAAPASPPDDAA
;
A
#
# COMPACT_ATOMS: atom_id res chain seq x y z
N MET A 1 -22.69 14.87 -22.58
CA MET A 1 -21.79 14.32 -23.62
C MET A 1 -21.91 12.80 -23.56
N THR A 2 -22.08 12.11 -24.68
CA THR A 2 -21.97 10.65 -24.71
C THR A 2 -20.50 10.29 -24.57
N VAL A 3 -20.09 9.82 -23.40
CA VAL A 3 -18.73 9.31 -23.19
C VAL A 3 -18.60 8.03 -24.01
N SER A 4 -17.76 8.06 -25.04
CA SER A 4 -17.39 6.86 -25.79
C SER A 4 -15.95 6.49 -25.48
N LEU A 5 -15.75 5.23 -25.09
CA LEU A 5 -14.42 4.66 -25.03
C LEU A 5 -13.93 4.34 -26.44
N PRO A 6 -12.61 4.34 -26.69
CA PRO A 6 -12.05 3.79 -27.91
C PRO A 6 -12.58 2.35 -28.12
N PRO A 7 -12.99 1.95 -29.34
CA PRO A 7 -13.66 0.66 -29.56
C PRO A 7 -12.89 -0.55 -29.03
N GLU A 8 -11.57 -0.61 -29.26
CA GLU A 8 -10.71 -1.69 -28.75
C GLU A 8 -10.66 -1.71 -27.21
N THR A 9 -10.66 -0.54 -26.57
CA THR A 9 -10.70 -0.44 -25.10
C THR A 9 -12.03 -0.98 -24.56
N LEU A 10 -13.14 -0.59 -25.18
CA LEU A 10 -14.47 -1.07 -24.78
C LEU A 10 -14.57 -2.59 -24.93
N GLU A 11 -14.10 -3.14 -26.05
CA GLU A 11 -14.13 -4.59 -26.28
C GLU A 11 -13.33 -5.36 -25.23
N LEU A 12 -12.11 -4.91 -24.92
CA LEU A 12 -11.28 -5.54 -23.89
C LEU A 12 -11.93 -5.48 -22.50
N LEU A 13 -12.50 -4.33 -22.10
CA LEU A 13 -13.17 -4.19 -20.81
C LEU A 13 -14.47 -4.98 -20.73
N ARG A 14 -15.25 -5.01 -21.82
CA ARG A 14 -16.45 -5.85 -21.93
C ARG A 14 -16.11 -7.32 -21.76
N ASN A 15 -15.02 -7.78 -22.37
CA ASN A 15 -14.58 -9.17 -22.27
C ASN A 15 -14.11 -9.57 -20.86
N LEU A 16 -13.82 -8.59 -19.98
CA LEU A 16 -13.55 -8.83 -18.56
C LEU A 16 -14.84 -8.94 -17.72
N CYS A 17 -15.99 -8.51 -18.24
CA CYS A 17 -17.27 -8.56 -17.57
C CYS A 17 -17.81 -10.00 -17.56
N ASP A 18 -17.35 -10.80 -16.59
CA ASP A 18 -17.80 -12.17 -16.36
C ASP A 18 -19.10 -12.16 -15.55
N GLY A 19 -20.20 -11.84 -16.24
CA GLY A 19 -21.57 -11.75 -15.70
C GLY A 19 -21.90 -10.49 -14.90
N ALA A 20 -20.88 -9.83 -14.33
CA ALA A 20 -21.02 -8.58 -13.58
C ALA A 20 -20.42 -7.39 -14.37
N PRO A 21 -21.02 -6.19 -14.30
CA PRO A 21 -20.40 -4.98 -14.85
C PRO A 21 -19.08 -4.65 -14.16
N LEU A 22 -18.17 -4.02 -14.90
CA LEU A 22 -16.90 -3.50 -14.39
C LEU A 22 -16.99 -1.98 -14.24
N VAL A 23 -16.75 -1.46 -13.03
CA VAL A 23 -16.64 -0.02 -12.80
C VAL A 23 -15.19 0.38 -12.62
N ILE A 24 -14.74 1.31 -13.44
CA ILE A 24 -13.47 2.00 -13.34
C ILE A 24 -13.73 3.34 -12.67
N PHE A 25 -13.11 3.63 -11.53
CA PHE A 25 -13.32 4.93 -10.86
C PHE A 25 -12.05 5.51 -10.27
N ASP A 26 -12.10 6.82 -10.07
CA ASP A 26 -11.03 7.65 -9.52
C ASP A 26 -11.63 8.76 -8.64
N LEU A 27 -10.86 9.25 -7.68
CA LEU A 27 -11.27 10.28 -6.72
C LEU A 27 -10.27 11.43 -6.70
N GLU A 28 -10.78 12.65 -6.78
CA GLU A 28 -10.03 13.82 -6.36
C GLU A 28 -10.33 14.16 -4.90
N THR A 29 -9.31 14.58 -4.17
CA THR A 29 -9.39 14.65 -2.71
C THR A 29 -8.65 15.85 -2.14
N THR A 30 -8.98 16.22 -0.89
CA THR A 30 -8.28 17.28 -0.17
C THR A 30 -6.84 16.93 0.21
N GLY A 31 -6.39 15.69 -0.03
CA GLY A 31 -5.04 15.26 0.30
C GLY A 31 -4.84 13.73 0.27
N PRO A 32 -3.60 13.25 0.53
CA PRO A 32 -3.24 11.85 0.36
C PRO A 32 -3.60 10.94 1.56
N ASP A 33 -4.13 11.47 2.66
CA ASP A 33 -4.49 10.69 3.85
C ASP A 33 -5.91 10.11 3.73
N ARG A 34 -5.97 8.84 3.30
CA ARG A 34 -7.17 8.01 3.20
C ARG A 34 -8.07 7.95 4.45
N LEU A 35 -7.60 8.35 5.63
CA LEU A 35 -8.37 8.27 6.88
C LEU A 35 -9.06 9.59 7.21
N THR A 36 -8.45 10.73 6.85
CA THR A 36 -8.89 12.06 7.29
C THR A 36 -9.34 12.95 6.15
N ASP A 37 -8.70 12.83 4.98
CA ASP A 37 -9.00 13.67 3.82
C ASP A 37 -10.38 13.35 3.23
N ARG A 38 -10.88 14.31 2.46
CA ARG A 38 -12.25 14.35 1.95
C ARG A 38 -12.27 14.22 0.43
N ILE A 39 -13.32 13.63 -0.12
CA ILE A 39 -13.57 13.61 -1.57
C ILE A 39 -14.02 15.00 -2.01
N VAL A 40 -13.43 15.52 -3.09
CA VAL A 40 -13.83 16.75 -3.79
C VAL A 40 -14.43 16.47 -5.17
N GLU A 41 -14.12 15.33 -5.78
CA GLU A 41 -14.75 14.85 -7.01
C GLU A 41 -14.72 13.33 -7.06
N VAL A 42 -15.75 12.73 -7.67
CA VAL A 42 -15.79 11.32 -8.01
C VAL A 42 -16.15 11.16 -9.47
N ALA A 43 -15.38 10.36 -10.19
CA ALA A 43 -15.67 9.94 -11.55
C ALA A 43 -15.63 8.41 -11.63
N ALA A 44 -16.68 7.82 -12.20
CA ALA A 44 -16.82 6.38 -12.36
C ALA A 44 -17.42 6.04 -13.72
N LEU A 45 -16.79 5.14 -14.45
CA LEU A 45 -17.23 4.61 -15.72
C LEU A 45 -17.60 3.14 -15.54
N LYS A 46 -18.83 2.78 -15.86
CA LYS A 46 -19.34 1.41 -15.80
C LYS A 46 -19.42 0.84 -17.22
N VAL A 47 -18.76 -0.30 -17.43
CA VAL A 47 -18.92 -1.13 -18.62
C VAL A 47 -19.76 -2.35 -18.24
N SER A 48 -20.86 -2.56 -18.95
CA SER A 48 -21.74 -3.72 -18.77
C SER A 48 -21.34 -4.88 -19.69
N PRO A 49 -21.77 -6.13 -19.40
CA PRO A 49 -21.49 -7.29 -20.27
C PRO A 49 -21.99 -7.13 -21.72
N ASP A 50 -23.06 -6.37 -21.94
CA ASP A 50 -23.60 -6.07 -23.28
C ASP A 50 -22.79 -4.99 -24.03
N GLY A 51 -21.79 -4.39 -23.37
CA GLY A 51 -20.97 -3.30 -23.91
C GLY A 51 -21.56 -1.91 -23.69
N SER A 52 -22.70 -1.78 -23.01
CA SER A 52 -23.21 -0.46 -22.63
C SER A 52 -22.27 0.23 -21.64
N VAL A 53 -22.13 1.54 -21.82
CA VAL A 53 -21.28 2.39 -20.97
C VAL A 53 -22.16 3.40 -20.24
N ALA A 54 -22.03 3.46 -18.92
CA ALA A 54 -22.65 4.49 -18.09
C ALA A 54 -21.58 5.25 -17.32
N VAL A 55 -21.81 6.53 -17.04
CA VAL A 55 -20.87 7.40 -16.33
C VAL A 55 -21.57 8.04 -15.14
N PHE A 56 -20.85 8.09 -14.03
CA PHE A 56 -21.16 8.88 -12.84
C PHE A 56 -20.03 9.86 -12.62
N GLU A 57 -20.31 11.15 -12.67
CA GLU A 57 -19.32 12.21 -12.47
C GLU A 57 -19.95 13.29 -11.59
N GLN A 58 -19.31 13.62 -10.47
CA GLN A 58 -19.89 14.55 -9.51
C GLN A 58 -18.80 15.26 -8.70
N ARG A 59 -18.80 16.59 -8.78
CA ARG A 59 -18.10 17.45 -7.81
C ARG A 59 -18.81 17.39 -6.46
N VAL A 60 -18.02 17.43 -5.40
CA VAL A 60 -18.47 17.29 -4.02
C VAL A 60 -17.95 18.46 -3.21
N ASN A 61 -18.82 19.13 -2.47
CA ASN A 61 -18.38 20.04 -1.42
C ASN A 61 -17.86 19.21 -0.24
N PRO A 62 -16.55 19.24 0.08
CA PRO A 62 -15.97 18.39 1.12
C PRO A 62 -16.34 18.85 2.54
N GLY A 63 -16.92 20.04 2.69
CA GLY A 63 -17.25 20.65 3.99
C GLY A 63 -16.02 21.05 4.81
N VAL A 64 -14.83 21.06 4.21
CA VAL A 64 -13.56 21.51 4.78
C VAL A 64 -12.81 22.30 3.72
N LYS A 65 -11.85 23.14 4.14
CA LYS A 65 -11.00 23.88 3.20
C LYS A 65 -10.14 22.92 2.38
N ILE A 66 -10.10 23.11 1.06
CA ILE A 66 -9.18 22.40 0.17
C ILE A 66 -7.77 23.01 0.31
N PRO A 67 -6.73 22.24 0.68
CA PRO A 67 -5.36 22.73 0.73
C PRO A 67 -4.86 23.17 -0.65
N SER A 68 -4.05 24.23 -0.69
CA SER A 68 -3.49 24.77 -1.94
C SER A 68 -2.64 23.74 -2.69
N GLU A 69 -2.00 22.82 -1.98
CA GLU A 69 -1.20 21.74 -2.56
C GLU A 69 -2.09 20.73 -3.31
N ALA A 70 -3.30 20.45 -2.80
CA ALA A 70 -4.26 19.59 -3.48
C ALA A 70 -4.82 20.30 -4.73
N THR A 71 -5.22 21.56 -4.59
CA THR A 71 -5.63 22.39 -5.72
C THR A 71 -4.54 22.50 -6.79
N ALA A 72 -3.26 22.57 -6.41
CA ALA A 72 -2.16 22.60 -7.37
C ALA A 72 -1.98 21.28 -8.15
N VAL A 73 -2.48 20.15 -7.62
CA VAL A 73 -2.43 18.83 -8.26
C VAL A 73 -3.61 18.63 -9.21
N HIS A 74 -4.84 18.81 -8.73
CA HIS A 74 -6.06 18.47 -9.47
C HIS A 74 -6.83 19.68 -10.02
N GLY A 75 -6.43 20.91 -9.65
CA GLY A 75 -7.00 22.15 -10.20
C GLY A 75 -8.37 22.55 -9.64
N ILE A 76 -8.87 21.90 -8.59
CA ILE A 76 -10.19 22.19 -7.99
C ILE A 76 -9.99 23.04 -6.73
N SER A 77 -10.62 24.20 -6.69
CA SER A 77 -10.58 25.14 -5.57
C SER A 77 -11.84 25.08 -4.71
N ASP A 78 -11.82 25.73 -3.54
CA ASP A 78 -13.02 25.86 -2.70
C ASP A 78 -14.17 26.56 -3.46
N ALA A 79 -13.85 27.49 -4.37
CA ALA A 79 -14.87 28.22 -5.16
C ALA A 79 -15.55 27.30 -6.19
N ASP A 80 -14.81 26.34 -6.75
CA ASP A 80 -15.32 25.40 -7.76
C ASP A 80 -16.37 24.42 -7.23
N VAL A 81 -16.40 24.22 -5.91
CA VAL A 81 -17.28 23.26 -5.22
C VAL A 81 -18.16 23.92 -4.17
N ALA A 82 -18.21 25.25 -4.10
CA ALA A 82 -19.01 25.98 -3.13
C ALA A 82 -20.49 25.56 -3.18
N ASP A 83 -21.06 25.50 -4.39
CA ASP A 83 -22.45 25.11 -4.63
C ASP A 83 -22.63 23.62 -4.96
N ALA A 84 -21.56 22.83 -4.90
CA ALA A 84 -21.63 21.39 -5.15
C ALA A 84 -22.34 20.67 -3.98
N PRO A 85 -23.01 19.52 -4.25
CA PRO A 85 -23.63 18.74 -3.19
C PRO A 85 -22.60 18.22 -2.19
N SER A 86 -23.00 18.06 -0.93
CA SER A 86 -22.18 17.37 0.06
C SER A 86 -22.04 15.88 -0.29
N PHE A 87 -20.99 15.22 0.20
CA PHE A 87 -20.83 13.78 -0.02
C PHE A 87 -22.04 12.96 0.46
N ALA A 88 -22.71 13.38 1.55
CA ALA A 88 -23.90 12.71 2.06
C ALA A 88 -25.06 12.67 1.04
N ALA A 89 -25.18 13.69 0.19
CA ALA A 89 -26.18 13.74 -0.86
C ALA A 89 -25.79 12.89 -2.09
N VAL A 90 -24.49 12.79 -2.39
CA VAL A 90 -23.95 12.05 -3.54
C VAL A 90 -23.89 10.54 -3.27
N ALA A 91 -23.57 10.16 -2.03
CA ALA A 91 -23.24 8.81 -1.64
C ALA A 91 -24.31 7.74 -1.96
N PRO A 92 -25.64 7.98 -1.79
CA PRO A 92 -26.65 6.98 -2.15
C PRO A 92 -26.63 6.64 -3.64
N GLY A 93 -26.51 7.66 -4.50
CA GLY A 93 -26.46 7.47 -5.95
C GLY A 93 -25.19 6.75 -6.39
N LEU A 94 -24.05 7.12 -5.80
CA LEU A 94 -22.78 6.44 -6.06
C LEU A 94 -22.80 4.97 -5.59
N ALA A 95 -23.32 4.69 -4.39
CA ALA A 95 -23.43 3.33 -3.89
C ALA A 95 -24.32 2.46 -4.79
N ALA A 96 -25.47 2.98 -5.22
CA ALA A 96 -26.33 2.30 -6.20
C ALA A 96 -25.63 2.10 -7.55
N PHE A 97 -24.82 3.07 -7.99
CA PHE A 97 -24.03 2.94 -9.21
C PHE A 97 -22.96 1.85 -9.09
N LEU A 98 -22.35 1.66 -7.93
CA LEU A 98 -21.32 0.63 -7.72
C LEU A 98 -21.90 -0.75 -7.40
N GLU A 99 -23.19 -0.85 -7.09
CA GLU A 99 -23.81 -2.08 -6.64
C GLU A 99 -23.73 -3.19 -7.71
N GLY A 100 -23.47 -4.43 -7.27
CA GLY A 100 -23.29 -5.58 -8.17
C GLY A 100 -22.09 -5.53 -9.14
N CYS A 101 -21.26 -4.48 -9.08
CA CYS A 101 -20.12 -4.32 -9.99
C CYS A 101 -18.80 -4.86 -9.40
N ASP A 102 -17.93 -5.35 -10.28
CA ASP A 102 -16.50 -5.46 -10.01
C ASP A 102 -15.82 -4.10 -10.19
N LEU A 103 -14.63 -3.94 -9.61
CA LEU A 103 -13.96 -2.64 -9.54
C LEU A 103 -12.61 -2.67 -10.24
N ALA A 104 -12.28 -1.57 -10.91
CA ALA A 104 -10.99 -1.34 -11.51
C ALA A 104 -10.55 0.13 -11.35
N GLY A 105 -9.25 0.37 -11.50
CA GLY A 105 -8.66 1.71 -11.39
C GLY A 105 -7.14 1.63 -11.25
N TYR A 106 -6.50 2.78 -11.05
CA TYR A 106 -5.04 2.87 -10.88
C TYR A 106 -4.71 3.22 -9.43
N ASN A 107 -4.01 2.34 -8.68
CA ASN A 107 -3.79 2.49 -7.23
C ASN A 107 -5.06 2.36 -6.37
N LEU A 108 -6.12 1.79 -6.95
CA LEU A 108 -7.45 1.71 -6.35
C LEU A 108 -7.44 1.05 -4.96
N ARG A 109 -6.64 -0.02 -4.79
CA ARG A 109 -6.52 -0.71 -3.49
C ARG A 109 -5.74 0.11 -2.47
N GLY A 110 -4.81 0.93 -2.96
CA GLY A 110 -3.91 1.74 -2.16
C GLY A 110 -4.57 3.03 -1.66
N PHE A 111 -5.54 3.56 -2.39
CA PHE A 111 -6.04 4.92 -2.19
C PHE A 111 -7.58 5.04 -2.25
N ASP A 112 -8.19 4.82 -3.41
CA ASP A 112 -9.58 5.19 -3.66
C ASP A 112 -10.59 4.36 -2.85
N ILE A 113 -10.46 3.03 -2.87
CA ILE A 113 -11.33 2.14 -2.09
C ILE A 113 -11.30 2.48 -0.58
N PRO A 114 -10.12 2.56 0.09
CA PRO A 114 -10.12 2.86 1.51
C PRO A 114 -10.63 4.27 1.84
N LEU A 115 -10.42 5.26 0.97
CA LEU A 115 -10.93 6.62 1.18
C LEU A 115 -12.44 6.70 0.96
N LEU A 116 -12.97 6.14 -0.13
CA LEU A 116 -14.40 6.04 -0.40
C LEU A 116 -15.13 5.27 0.71
N GLY A 117 -14.56 4.14 1.16
CA GLY A 117 -15.11 3.41 2.30
C GLY A 117 -15.21 4.25 3.57
N ARG A 118 -14.22 5.12 3.83
CA ARG A 118 -14.25 6.02 4.99
C ARG A 118 -15.28 7.12 4.86
N GLU A 119 -15.47 7.68 3.67
CA GLU A 119 -16.51 8.67 3.42
C GLU A 119 -17.91 8.06 3.55
N LEU A 120 -18.15 6.88 2.98
CA LEU A 120 -19.41 6.15 3.12
C LEU A 120 -19.72 5.83 4.60
N ASP A 121 -18.72 5.37 5.36
CA ASP A 121 -18.82 5.17 6.81
C ASP A 121 -19.15 6.46 7.58
N ARG A 122 -18.59 7.60 7.14
CA ARG A 122 -18.79 8.91 7.77
C ARG A 122 -20.26 9.34 7.63
N VAL A 123 -20.85 9.14 6.45
CA VAL A 123 -22.25 9.50 6.15
C VAL A 123 -23.25 8.37 6.37
N LYS A 124 -22.81 7.23 6.92
CA LYS A 124 -23.66 6.08 7.29
C LYS A 124 -24.38 5.42 6.12
N ILE A 125 -23.78 5.45 4.92
CA ILE A 125 -24.29 4.71 3.78
C ILE A 125 -23.75 3.27 3.84
N PRO A 126 -24.63 2.26 3.95
CA PRO A 126 -24.21 0.87 3.97
C PRO A 126 -23.72 0.47 2.58
N PHE A 127 -22.42 0.20 2.46
CA PHE A 127 -21.83 -0.33 1.24
C PHE A 127 -20.62 -1.20 1.61
N SER A 128 -20.54 -2.40 1.02
CA SER A 128 -19.40 -3.29 1.23
C SER A 128 -18.61 -3.49 -0.05
N PHE A 129 -17.29 -3.39 0.10
CA PHE A 129 -16.33 -3.78 -0.93
C PHE A 129 -15.98 -5.28 -0.84
N ASP A 130 -16.44 -5.98 0.20
CA ASP A 130 -16.16 -7.39 0.38
C ASP A 130 -16.83 -8.25 -0.70
N GLY A 131 -16.12 -9.28 -1.16
CA GLY A 131 -16.62 -10.20 -2.19
C GLY A 131 -16.50 -9.70 -3.63
N ARG A 132 -16.22 -8.41 -3.85
CA ARG A 132 -16.01 -7.84 -5.20
C ARG A 132 -14.62 -8.17 -5.74
N ARG A 133 -14.52 -8.45 -7.05
CA ARG A 133 -13.21 -8.56 -7.70
C ARG A 133 -12.69 -7.15 -7.91
N VAL A 134 -11.38 -6.98 -7.67
CA VAL A 134 -10.73 -5.67 -7.79
C VAL A 134 -9.47 -5.80 -8.65
N VAL A 135 -9.46 -5.12 -9.79
CA VAL A 135 -8.36 -5.06 -10.76
C VAL A 135 -7.63 -3.72 -10.61
N ASP A 136 -6.39 -3.76 -10.12
CA ASP A 136 -5.60 -2.54 -9.91
C ASP A 136 -4.50 -2.46 -10.97
N ALA A 137 -4.65 -1.48 -11.88
CA ALA A 137 -3.74 -1.27 -13.00
C ALA A 137 -2.31 -0.94 -12.56
N GLN A 138 -2.12 -0.29 -11.41
CA GLN A 138 -0.79 -0.02 -10.86
C GLN A 138 -0.08 -1.32 -10.46
N VAL A 139 -0.83 -2.26 -9.86
CA VAL A 139 -0.27 -3.57 -9.46
C VAL A 139 0.16 -4.36 -10.70
N ILE A 140 -0.61 -4.29 -11.78
CA ILE A 140 -0.23 -4.90 -13.06
C ILE A 140 1.05 -4.24 -13.59
N TYR A 141 1.09 -2.91 -13.62
CA TYR A 141 2.25 -2.15 -14.10
C TYR A 141 3.52 -2.54 -13.34
N PHE A 142 3.53 -2.50 -12.00
CA PHE A 142 4.74 -2.83 -11.23
C PHE A 142 5.17 -4.30 -11.32
N ARG A 143 4.25 -5.23 -11.64
CA ARG A 143 4.60 -6.63 -11.85
C ARG A 143 5.19 -6.88 -13.25
N LYS A 144 4.75 -6.11 -14.24
CA LYS A 144 5.17 -6.25 -15.63
C LYS A 144 6.40 -5.40 -15.96
N GLU A 145 6.52 -4.24 -15.32
CA GLU A 145 7.58 -3.25 -15.46
C GLU A 145 8.34 -3.05 -14.13
N PRO A 146 9.11 -4.06 -13.66
CA PRO A 146 9.86 -3.95 -12.43
C PRO A 146 10.91 -2.83 -12.49
N ARG A 147 11.21 -2.23 -11.34
CA ARG A 147 12.23 -1.17 -11.21
C ARG A 147 13.53 -1.75 -10.62
N ASP A 148 14.13 -2.68 -11.35
CA ASP A 148 15.40 -3.31 -10.99
C ASP A 148 16.42 -3.26 -12.15
N LEU A 149 17.65 -3.67 -11.87
CA LEU A 149 18.74 -3.65 -12.86
C LEU A 149 18.40 -4.53 -14.07
N SER A 150 17.78 -5.69 -13.87
CA SER A 150 17.40 -6.59 -14.97
C SER A 150 16.39 -5.94 -15.91
N ALA A 151 15.40 -5.22 -15.38
CA ALA A 151 14.48 -4.43 -16.18
C ALA A 151 15.20 -3.32 -16.94
N ALA A 152 16.10 -2.58 -16.27
CA ALA A 152 16.86 -1.52 -16.91
C ALA A 152 17.74 -2.04 -18.06
N VAL A 153 18.41 -3.20 -17.88
CA VAL A 153 19.19 -3.85 -18.94
C VAL A 153 18.31 -4.16 -20.15
N ARG A 154 17.12 -4.73 -19.94
CA ARG A 154 16.18 -4.99 -21.04
C ARG A 154 15.77 -3.70 -21.76
N THR A 155 15.42 -2.65 -21.01
CA THR A 155 14.93 -1.38 -21.58
C THR A 155 16.00 -0.58 -22.32
N PHE A 156 17.22 -0.52 -21.79
CA PHE A 156 18.26 0.39 -22.29
C PHE A 156 19.36 -0.31 -23.10
N VAL A 157 19.54 -1.62 -22.92
CA VAL A 157 20.58 -2.41 -23.59
C VAL A 157 19.97 -3.42 -24.59
N GLY A 158 18.72 -3.85 -24.39
CA GLY A 158 18.03 -4.73 -25.33
C GLY A 158 18.37 -6.23 -25.18
N ARG A 159 18.84 -6.65 -24.00
CA ARG A 159 19.15 -8.05 -23.69
C ARG A 159 18.66 -8.47 -22.31
N GLU A 160 18.63 -9.77 -22.04
CA GLU A 160 18.41 -10.29 -20.70
C GLU A 160 19.66 -10.13 -19.82
N HIS A 161 19.46 -9.94 -18.51
CA HIS A 161 20.55 -9.85 -17.54
C HIS A 161 21.04 -11.24 -17.13
N ALA A 162 21.74 -11.91 -18.05
CA ALA A 162 22.37 -13.21 -17.81
C ALA A 162 23.60 -13.07 -16.90
N GLY A 163 23.81 -14.03 -15.98
CA GLY A 163 24.96 -14.01 -15.06
C GLY A 163 24.84 -13.03 -13.89
N ALA A 164 23.62 -12.54 -13.61
CA ALA A 164 23.31 -11.85 -12.36
C ALA A 164 23.84 -12.68 -11.17
N HIS A 165 24.36 -12.02 -10.13
CA HIS A 165 25.02 -12.57 -8.93
C HIS A 165 26.56 -12.58 -8.90
N SER A 166 27.24 -12.02 -9.90
CA SER A 166 28.64 -11.57 -9.74
C SER A 166 28.70 -10.04 -9.73
N ALA A 167 29.49 -9.47 -8.80
CA ALA A 167 29.60 -8.02 -8.65
C ALA A 167 30.13 -7.33 -9.92
N LEU A 168 31.03 -7.99 -10.66
CA LEU A 168 31.55 -7.47 -11.92
C LEU A 168 30.48 -7.46 -13.03
N ALA A 169 29.71 -8.55 -13.18
CA ALA A 169 28.63 -8.59 -14.18
C ALA A 169 27.55 -7.53 -13.90
N ASP A 170 27.19 -7.32 -12.63
CA ASP A 170 26.25 -6.28 -12.24
C ASP A 170 26.81 -4.86 -12.49
N SER A 171 28.12 -4.65 -12.27
CA SER A 171 28.78 -3.37 -12.56
C SER A 171 28.84 -3.08 -14.06
N ILE A 172 29.15 -4.09 -14.88
CA ILE A 172 29.14 -3.97 -16.35
C ILE A 172 27.72 -3.66 -16.84
N ALA A 173 26.72 -4.41 -16.35
CA ALA A 173 25.32 -4.15 -16.69
C ALA A 173 24.88 -2.74 -16.28
N ALA A 174 25.28 -2.25 -15.10
CA ALA A 174 25.00 -0.89 -14.67
C ALA A 174 25.66 0.16 -15.57
N ALA A 175 26.90 -0.07 -16.01
CA ALA A 175 27.60 0.80 -16.95
C ALA A 175 26.90 0.85 -18.32
N GLU A 176 26.50 -0.30 -18.86
CA GLU A 176 25.74 -0.39 -20.11
C GLU A 176 24.37 0.32 -19.99
N VAL A 177 23.68 0.16 -18.86
CA VAL A 177 22.41 0.86 -18.59
C VAL A 177 22.63 2.37 -18.59
N LEU A 178 23.65 2.87 -17.89
CA LEU A 178 23.96 4.30 -17.85
C LEU A 178 24.26 4.83 -19.26
N ALA A 179 25.07 4.12 -20.04
CA ALA A 179 25.36 4.48 -21.42
C ALA A 179 24.09 4.48 -22.29
N GLY A 180 23.22 3.49 -22.12
CA GLY A 180 21.93 3.40 -22.82
C GLY A 180 20.95 4.50 -22.43
N GLN A 181 20.91 4.90 -21.16
CA GLN A 181 20.14 6.06 -20.69
C GLN A 181 20.64 7.35 -21.32
N LEU A 182 21.96 7.59 -21.32
CA LEU A 182 22.58 8.72 -21.97
C LEU A 182 22.31 8.73 -23.48
N LYS A 183 22.24 7.57 -24.14
CA LYS A 183 21.89 7.48 -25.57
C LYS A 183 20.41 7.78 -25.82
N ARG A 184 19.52 7.31 -24.95
CA ARG A 184 18.06 7.39 -25.14
C ARG A 184 17.47 8.74 -24.74
N TYR A 185 17.99 9.35 -23.69
CA TYR A 185 17.48 10.60 -23.14
C TYR A 185 18.37 11.75 -23.57
N GLU A 186 17.85 12.60 -24.45
CA GLU A 186 18.56 13.75 -25.00
C GLU A 186 18.72 14.89 -23.98
N ASP A 187 17.78 14.98 -23.04
CA ASP A 187 17.71 15.97 -21.96
C ASP A 187 18.64 15.67 -20.76
N LEU A 188 19.31 14.51 -20.74
CA LEU A 188 20.26 14.19 -19.68
C LEU A 188 21.53 15.05 -19.77
N PRO A 189 22.00 15.61 -18.64
CA PRO A 189 23.29 16.29 -18.60
C PRO A 189 24.44 15.37 -19.00
N ARG A 190 25.45 15.93 -19.69
CA ARG A 190 26.62 15.18 -20.19
C ARG A 190 27.85 15.29 -19.29
N GLY A 191 27.90 16.31 -18.44
CA GLY A 191 28.97 16.47 -17.45
C GLY A 191 28.70 15.66 -16.18
N ILE A 192 29.75 15.05 -15.62
CA ILE A 192 29.63 14.22 -14.41
C ILE A 192 29.04 14.99 -13.22
N GLU A 193 29.38 16.27 -13.05
CA GLU A 193 28.85 17.12 -11.98
C GLU A 193 27.35 17.36 -12.12
N ALA A 194 26.91 17.75 -13.31
CA ALA A 194 25.49 18.01 -13.59
C ALA A 194 24.65 16.73 -13.53
N LEU A 195 25.19 15.60 -13.99
CA LEU A 195 24.50 14.31 -13.89
C LEU A 195 24.45 13.79 -12.44
N ALA A 196 25.51 14.02 -11.65
CA ALA A 196 25.51 13.74 -10.22
C ALA A 196 24.48 14.61 -9.47
N ALA A 197 24.37 15.90 -9.80
CA ALA A 197 23.34 16.78 -9.25
C ALA A 197 21.92 16.36 -9.64
N PHE A 198 21.71 15.96 -10.91
CA PHE A 198 20.43 15.45 -11.40
C PHE A 198 19.97 14.18 -10.67
N THR A 199 20.91 13.30 -10.33
CA THR A 199 20.63 12.05 -9.61
C THR A 199 20.68 12.18 -8.10
N ALA A 200 21.10 13.35 -7.60
CA ALA A 200 21.11 13.63 -6.18
C ALA A 200 19.68 13.48 -5.63
N PRO A 201 19.52 12.95 -4.40
CA PRO A 201 18.23 13.00 -3.75
C PRO A 201 17.76 14.46 -3.72
N LEU A 202 16.51 14.72 -4.12
CA LEU A 202 15.93 16.05 -4.03
C LEU A 202 16.24 16.66 -2.65
N GLU A 203 16.87 17.83 -2.65
CA GLU A 203 17.22 18.54 -1.42
C GLU A 203 15.98 18.67 -0.53
N GLY A 204 16.16 18.51 0.79
CA GLY A 204 15.04 18.49 1.74
C GLY A 204 14.30 17.15 1.82
N ARG A 205 14.49 16.19 0.91
CA ARG A 205 13.69 14.94 0.99
C ARG A 205 14.10 14.01 2.12
N TRP A 206 15.37 13.98 2.53
CA TRP A 206 15.82 13.08 3.59
C TRP A 206 16.71 13.82 4.58
N VAL A 207 16.41 13.67 5.88
CA VAL A 207 17.18 14.28 6.97
C VAL A 207 18.32 13.35 7.38
N ASP A 208 18.18 12.04 7.18
CA ASP A 208 19.16 11.02 7.51
C ASP A 208 19.41 10.02 6.37
N ALA A 209 20.62 9.45 6.34
CA ALA A 209 21.04 8.47 5.33
C ALA A 209 20.16 7.22 5.30
N ASP A 210 19.58 6.85 6.46
CA ASP A 210 18.68 5.71 6.61
C ASP A 210 17.25 5.99 6.11
N LYS A 211 16.96 7.21 5.60
CA LYS A 211 15.66 7.65 5.07
C LYS A 211 14.51 7.49 6.08
N ARG A 212 14.84 7.57 7.37
CA ARG A 212 13.88 7.50 8.46
C ARG A 212 13.22 8.84 8.72
N PHE A 213 13.81 9.92 8.25
CA PHE A 213 13.32 11.27 8.41
C PHE A 213 13.34 12.01 7.07
N VAL A 214 12.31 12.81 6.81
CA VAL A 214 12.13 13.64 5.59
C VAL A 214 11.84 15.07 6.02
N TRP A 215 12.34 16.08 5.31
CA TRP A 215 11.86 17.45 5.55
C TRP A 215 10.49 17.64 4.91
N ARG A 216 9.55 18.18 5.69
CA ARG A 216 8.24 18.67 5.23
C ARG A 216 7.98 20.01 5.89
N ASP A 217 7.63 21.01 5.09
CA ASP A 217 7.28 22.36 5.56
C ASP A 217 8.32 22.96 6.52
N GLY A 218 9.60 22.75 6.22
CA GLY A 218 10.73 23.21 7.03
C GLY A 218 11.00 22.40 8.31
N ALA A 219 10.25 21.32 8.57
CA ALA A 219 10.42 20.46 9.75
C ALA A 219 10.87 19.04 9.37
N ALA A 220 11.75 18.45 10.18
CA ALA A 220 12.11 17.04 10.06
C ALA A 220 10.95 16.18 10.57
N VAL A 221 10.34 15.34 9.72
CA VAL A 221 9.25 14.44 10.10
C VAL A 221 9.65 12.98 9.96
N PHE A 222 9.08 12.11 10.79
CA PHE A 222 9.30 10.67 10.69
C PHE A 222 8.73 10.12 9.36
N ASN A 223 9.48 9.25 8.69
CA ASN A 223 9.05 8.53 7.49
C ASN A 223 8.67 7.06 7.76
N PHE A 224 8.67 6.61 9.02
CA PHE A 224 8.46 5.21 9.40
C PHE A 224 7.61 5.05 10.67
N GLY A 225 7.08 3.84 10.85
CA GLY A 225 6.36 3.44 12.06
C GLY A 225 5.07 4.22 12.30
N GLY A 226 4.48 4.05 13.49
CA GLY A 226 3.25 4.74 13.89
C GLY A 226 3.40 6.25 14.15
N LYS A 227 4.61 6.80 13.95
CA LYS A 227 4.90 8.23 14.06
C LYS A 227 5.08 8.92 12.71
N ARG A 228 4.90 8.20 11.59
CA ARG A 228 5.07 8.74 10.24
C ARG A 228 4.27 10.04 10.09
N GLY A 229 4.91 11.07 9.54
CA GLY A 229 4.33 12.41 9.34
C GLY A 229 4.41 13.32 10.57
N GLN A 230 4.68 12.81 11.78
CA GLN A 230 4.86 13.65 12.96
C GLN A 230 6.22 14.34 12.94
N SER A 231 6.26 15.57 13.43
CA SER A 231 7.50 16.34 13.63
C SER A 231 8.43 15.64 14.63
N LEU A 232 9.69 15.52 14.26
CA LEU A 232 10.76 15.03 15.14
C LEU A 232 10.89 15.91 16.38
N ALA A 233 10.76 17.23 16.22
CA ALA A 233 10.82 18.19 17.33
C ALA A 233 9.68 17.97 18.34
N ASP A 234 8.45 17.80 17.85
CA ASP A 234 7.27 17.61 18.72
C ASP A 234 7.34 16.30 19.49
N VAL A 235 7.80 15.25 18.83
CA VAL A 235 7.98 13.93 19.45
C VAL A 235 9.13 13.96 20.47
N ALA A 236 10.22 14.67 20.19
CA ALA A 236 11.35 14.82 21.12
C ALA A 236 10.97 15.68 22.34
N ALA A 237 10.12 16.70 22.17
CA ALA A 237 9.59 17.50 23.26
C ALA A 237 8.70 16.67 24.21
N LYS A 238 7.88 15.77 23.66
CA LYS A 238 6.99 14.87 24.43
C LYS A 238 7.70 13.63 24.99
N ASN A 239 8.91 13.32 24.53
CA ASN A 239 9.66 12.12 24.94
C ASN A 239 11.18 12.39 24.90
N PRO A 240 11.80 12.78 26.03
CA PRO A 240 13.21 13.20 26.07
C PRO A 240 14.23 12.09 25.72
N ARG A 241 13.79 10.84 25.57
CA ARG A 241 14.63 9.71 25.11
C ARG A 241 14.83 9.67 23.58
N VAL A 242 14.17 10.55 22.82
CA VAL A 242 14.37 10.66 21.36
C VAL A 242 15.49 11.67 21.09
N PRO A 243 16.51 11.32 20.28
CA PRO A 243 17.61 12.24 19.98
C PRO A 243 17.08 13.57 19.42
N ARG A 244 17.50 14.69 20.04
CA ARG A 244 17.24 16.03 19.51
C ARG A 244 18.21 16.28 18.35
N LEU A 245 17.69 16.35 17.12
CA LEU A 245 18.44 16.95 16.03
C LEU A 245 18.26 18.47 16.14
N ASP A 246 19.35 19.15 16.45
CA ASP A 246 19.37 20.61 16.51
C ASP A 246 19.27 21.13 15.07
N ALA A 247 18.11 21.69 14.71
CA ALA A 247 17.80 22.18 13.36
C ALA A 247 18.71 23.34 12.90
N ARG A 248 19.66 23.77 13.75
CA ARG A 248 20.59 24.87 13.49
C ARG A 248 21.94 24.44 12.92
N ARG A 249 22.22 23.14 12.73
CA ARG A 249 23.47 22.71 12.06
C ARG A 249 23.33 22.84 10.54
N ARG A 250 23.25 24.09 10.05
CA ARG A 250 23.57 24.42 8.67
C ARG A 250 25.05 24.08 8.45
N LEU A 251 25.36 23.29 7.42
CA LEU A 251 26.71 23.21 6.88
C LEU A 251 27.13 24.63 6.41
N PRO A 252 28.43 24.98 6.49
CA PRO A 252 28.86 26.37 6.44
C PRO A 252 28.70 26.94 5.03
N GLY A 253 27.76 27.88 4.89
CA GLY A 253 27.60 28.75 3.73
C GLY A 253 27.41 30.18 4.21
N ARG A 254 28.49 30.97 4.08
CA ARG A 254 28.68 32.42 4.23
C ARG A 254 27.50 33.29 4.74
N GLY A 255 27.77 33.91 5.90
CA GLY A 255 27.68 35.36 6.18
C GLY A 255 26.38 36.12 5.87
N GLN A 256 25.63 36.45 6.91
CA GLN A 256 24.94 37.75 6.99
C GLN A 256 24.66 38.15 8.45
N GLU A 257 24.86 39.45 8.69
CA GLU A 257 25.00 40.16 9.96
C GLU A 257 23.73 40.27 10.82
N ASP A 258 23.99 40.52 12.11
CA ASP A 258 23.06 40.76 13.22
C ASP A 258 22.10 41.95 13.03
N ARG A 259 20.84 41.81 13.50
CA ARG A 259 20.11 42.86 14.25
C ARG A 259 19.08 42.26 15.25
N PRO A 260 18.78 42.92 16.39
CA PRO A 260 18.03 42.33 17.49
C PRO A 260 16.59 42.88 17.70
N GLY A 261 15.75 42.09 18.39
CA GLY A 261 14.79 42.56 19.40
C GLY A 261 13.31 42.76 19.01
N GLY A 262 12.41 41.99 19.64
CA GLY A 262 10.96 42.27 19.73
C GLY A 262 10.22 41.25 20.63
N PRO A 263 9.35 41.66 21.58
CA PRO A 263 9.01 40.85 22.75
C PRO A 263 7.78 39.94 22.57
N GLY A 264 7.69 38.95 23.46
CA GLY A 264 6.73 37.83 23.39
C GLY A 264 5.27 38.17 23.71
N ARG A 265 4.39 37.29 23.22
CA ARG A 265 2.98 37.17 23.62
C ARG A 265 2.71 35.74 24.07
N THR A 266 2.37 35.61 25.35
CA THR A 266 1.81 34.40 25.97
C THR A 266 0.35 34.20 25.55
N LEU A 267 -0.02 33.00 25.13
CA LEU A 267 -1.41 32.57 24.92
C LEU A 267 -1.87 31.66 26.08
N PRO A 268 -3.13 31.73 26.54
CA PRO A 268 -3.64 30.90 27.63
C PRO A 268 -3.98 29.48 27.14
N GLY A 269 -3.74 28.47 27.99
CA GLY A 269 -4.00 27.07 27.67
C GLY A 269 -5.50 26.70 27.69
N PRO A 270 -5.94 25.68 26.92
CA PRO A 270 -7.33 25.23 26.94
C PRO A 270 -7.58 24.23 28.08
N GLN A 271 -8.80 24.33 28.63
CA GLN A 271 -9.31 23.56 29.75
C GLN A 271 -9.60 22.09 29.42
N VAL A 272 -9.51 21.25 30.45
CA VAL A 272 -9.77 19.81 30.44
C VAL A 272 -11.29 19.58 30.55
N THR A 273 -11.88 18.85 29.60
CA THR A 273 -13.23 18.28 29.73
C THR A 273 -13.16 16.76 29.86
N ASP A 274 -14.10 16.21 30.64
CA ASP A 274 -14.12 14.79 31.02
C ASP A 274 -14.33 13.84 29.82
N PRO A 275 -13.74 12.63 29.87
CA PRO A 275 -13.84 11.67 28.77
C PRO A 275 -15.23 11.05 28.66
N PRO A 276 -15.70 10.74 27.44
CA PRO A 276 -16.99 10.10 27.21
C PRO A 276 -16.97 8.61 27.63
N PRO A 277 -18.14 8.02 27.94
CA PRO A 277 -18.24 6.65 28.42
C PRO A 277 -17.80 5.61 27.37
N PRO A 278 -17.27 4.45 27.80
CA PRO A 278 -16.67 3.47 26.90
C PRO A 278 -17.70 2.81 25.98
N SER A 279 -17.48 2.92 24.66
CA SER A 279 -18.24 2.21 23.64
C SER A 279 -17.84 0.73 23.56
N GLY A 280 -18.83 -0.16 23.43
CA GLY A 280 -18.69 -1.63 23.45
C GLY A 280 -17.82 -2.29 22.36
N ARG A 281 -17.05 -1.52 21.57
CA ARG A 281 -16.08 -2.05 20.59
C ARG A 281 -14.81 -2.63 21.24
N GLY A 282 -14.53 -2.28 22.50
CA GLY A 282 -13.40 -2.81 23.25
C GLY A 282 -13.45 -4.33 23.41
N LEU A 283 -14.62 -4.87 23.79
CA LEU A 283 -14.84 -6.28 24.14
C LEU A 283 -14.51 -7.27 23.01
N ALA A 284 -14.85 -6.95 21.75
CA ALA A 284 -14.55 -7.84 20.61
C ALA A 284 -13.03 -7.89 20.32
N ARG A 285 -12.34 -6.75 20.47
CA ARG A 285 -10.89 -6.65 20.25
C ARG A 285 -10.09 -7.30 21.39
N THR A 286 -10.54 -7.17 22.64
CA THR A 286 -9.97 -7.92 23.77
C THR A 286 -10.21 -9.41 23.63
N ARG A 287 -11.39 -9.86 23.19
CA ARG A 287 -11.66 -11.29 22.92
C ARG A 287 -10.69 -11.87 21.90
N HIS A 288 -10.46 -11.20 20.77
CA HIS A 288 -9.50 -11.66 19.76
C HIS A 288 -8.05 -11.66 20.28
N HIS A 289 -7.68 -10.71 21.15
CA HIS A 289 -6.36 -10.68 21.76
C HIS A 289 -6.17 -11.83 22.77
N LEU A 290 -7.18 -12.12 23.59
CA LEU A 290 -7.15 -13.21 24.56
C LEU A 290 -7.08 -14.59 23.88
N VAL A 291 -7.87 -14.80 22.81
CA VAL A 291 -7.81 -16.03 22.01
C VAL A 291 -6.42 -16.21 21.41
N ARG A 292 -5.83 -15.15 20.86
CA ARG A 292 -4.48 -15.20 20.30
C ARG A 292 -3.42 -15.49 21.38
N LEU A 293 -3.54 -14.89 22.56
CA LEU A 293 -2.63 -15.17 23.67
C LEU A 293 -2.74 -16.63 24.12
N ALA A 294 -3.97 -17.16 24.22
CA ALA A 294 -4.23 -18.56 24.55
C ALA A 294 -3.64 -19.55 23.53
N LEU A 295 -3.74 -19.24 22.23
CA LEU A 295 -3.13 -20.05 21.16
C LEU A 295 -1.60 -19.99 21.20
N LEU A 296 -1.03 -18.83 21.50
CA LEU A 296 0.43 -18.69 21.65
C LEU A 296 0.93 -19.48 22.87
N THR A 297 0.22 -19.42 24.01
CA THR A 297 0.57 -20.21 25.19
C THR A 297 0.44 -21.70 24.90
N LEU A 298 -0.66 -22.14 24.29
CA LEU A 298 -0.86 -23.55 23.91
C LEU A 298 0.24 -24.03 22.95
N GLY A 299 0.59 -23.23 21.95
CA GLY A 299 1.64 -23.53 21.00
C GLY A 299 3.02 -23.73 21.67
N TRP A 300 3.38 -22.87 22.62
CA TRP A 300 4.63 -23.03 23.38
C TRP A 300 4.59 -24.22 24.34
N THR A 301 3.47 -24.44 25.05
CA THR A 301 3.33 -25.58 25.96
C THR A 301 3.47 -26.91 25.23
N LEU A 302 2.83 -27.06 24.07
CA LEU A 302 2.94 -28.26 23.24
C LEU A 302 4.35 -28.44 22.66
N LEU A 303 5.01 -27.35 22.26
CA LEU A 303 6.38 -27.39 21.76
C LEU A 303 7.35 -27.89 22.84
N VAL A 304 7.23 -27.37 24.07
CA VAL A 304 8.06 -27.76 25.22
C VAL A 304 7.75 -29.19 25.66
N ALA A 305 6.46 -29.55 25.77
CA ALA A 305 6.05 -30.92 26.10
C ALA A 305 6.57 -31.93 25.07
N GLY A 306 6.59 -31.57 23.79
CA GLY A 306 7.14 -32.43 22.75
C GLY A 306 8.66 -32.58 22.80
N LEU A 307 9.39 -31.53 23.16
CA LEU A 307 10.84 -31.59 23.40
C LEU A 307 11.18 -32.43 24.63
N LEU A 308 10.42 -32.28 25.72
CA LEU A 308 10.58 -33.07 26.95
C LEU A 308 10.19 -34.53 26.76
N GLY A 309 9.09 -34.79 26.04
CA GLY A 309 8.67 -36.15 25.70
C GLY A 309 9.68 -36.88 24.83
N GLY A 310 10.40 -36.17 23.95
CA GLY A 310 11.50 -36.75 23.16
C GLY A 310 12.71 -37.21 23.98
N LEU A 311 12.82 -36.80 25.26
CA LEU A 311 13.86 -37.25 26.19
C LEU A 311 13.46 -38.50 26.99
N ILE A 312 12.19 -38.93 26.90
CA ILE A 312 11.67 -40.09 27.62
C ILE A 312 11.43 -41.23 26.61
N PRO A 313 12.12 -42.39 26.72
CA PRO A 313 12.14 -43.43 25.68
C PRO A 313 10.77 -43.99 25.27
N PHE A 314 9.78 -43.91 26.16
CA PHE A 314 8.45 -44.50 25.98
C PHE A 314 7.36 -43.47 25.65
N VAL A 315 7.69 -42.17 25.61
CA VAL A 315 6.74 -41.10 25.28
C VAL A 315 7.08 -40.56 23.91
N GLN A 316 6.20 -40.77 22.93
CA GLN A 316 6.35 -40.14 21.63
C GLN A 316 6.00 -38.66 21.74
N GLY A 317 6.96 -37.82 22.16
CA GLY A 317 6.77 -36.37 22.32
C GLY A 317 6.70 -35.61 21.00
N TRP A 318 7.22 -36.17 19.91
CA TRP A 318 7.32 -35.50 18.62
C TRP A 318 5.97 -34.99 18.03
N PRO A 319 4.80 -35.66 18.20
CA PRO A 319 3.53 -35.15 17.68
C PRO A 319 3.12 -33.84 18.35
N PHE A 320 3.35 -33.71 19.67
CA PHE A 320 3.08 -32.48 20.42
C PHE A 320 4.02 -31.36 19.98
N GLY A 321 5.29 -31.68 19.73
CA GLY A 321 6.27 -30.73 19.19
C GLY A 321 5.86 -30.19 17.82
N VAL A 322 5.39 -31.06 16.93
CA VAL A 322 4.90 -30.66 15.60
C VAL A 322 3.63 -29.81 15.72
N ALA A 323 2.66 -30.21 16.53
CA ALA A 323 1.42 -29.46 16.74
C ALA A 323 1.71 -28.05 17.30
N GLY A 324 2.58 -27.95 18.31
CA GLY A 324 3.01 -26.67 18.89
C GLY A 324 3.69 -25.78 17.86
N ALA A 325 4.61 -26.33 17.06
CA ALA A 325 5.29 -25.59 16.00
C ALA A 325 4.34 -25.07 14.91
N VAL A 326 3.30 -25.83 14.56
CA VAL A 326 2.28 -25.41 13.57
C VAL A 326 1.45 -24.24 14.12
N ILE A 327 0.96 -24.33 15.36
CA ILE A 327 0.20 -23.27 16.00
C ILE A 327 1.03 -21.98 16.07
N LEU A 328 2.28 -22.08 16.54
CA LEU A 328 3.20 -20.93 16.58
C LEU A 328 3.51 -20.38 15.19
N TYR A 329 3.61 -21.22 14.17
CA TYR A 329 3.84 -20.77 12.79
C TYR A 329 2.65 -20.00 12.23
N ILE A 330 1.41 -20.35 12.59
CA ILE A 330 0.21 -19.62 12.16
C ILE A 330 0.11 -18.28 12.91
N GLU A 331 0.28 -18.29 14.23
CA GLU A 331 -0.06 -17.15 15.09
C GLU A 331 1.10 -16.15 15.33
N SER A 332 2.35 -16.57 15.17
CA SER A 332 3.55 -15.78 15.51
C SER A 332 4.41 -15.41 14.30
N ARG A 333 4.35 -14.13 13.91
CA ARG A 333 5.26 -13.54 12.89
C ARG A 333 6.74 -13.64 13.30
N TRP A 334 7.04 -13.62 14.59
CA TRP A 334 8.41 -13.82 15.08
C TRP A 334 8.89 -15.24 14.81
N PHE A 335 8.06 -16.24 15.09
CA PHE A 335 8.38 -17.65 14.85
C PHE A 335 8.54 -17.94 13.35
N GLN A 336 7.65 -17.40 12.51
CA GLN A 336 7.79 -17.46 11.04
C GLN A 336 9.13 -16.90 10.55
N ARG A 337 9.60 -15.76 11.12
CA ARG A 337 10.90 -15.18 10.77
C ARG A 337 12.06 -16.06 11.21
N LYS A 338 11.98 -16.69 12.40
CA LYS A 338 13.01 -17.61 12.90
C LYS A 338 13.09 -18.88 12.04
N VAL A 339 11.96 -19.51 11.74
CA VAL A 339 11.87 -20.68 10.84
C VAL A 339 12.44 -20.33 9.45
N ARG A 340 12.12 -19.16 8.91
CA ARG A 340 12.68 -18.70 7.63
C ARG A 340 14.20 -18.52 7.67
N ARG A 341 14.74 -17.87 8.71
CA ARG A 341 16.19 -17.70 8.88
C ARG A 341 16.92 -19.03 9.07
N TRP A 342 16.33 -19.96 9.82
CA TRP A 342 16.90 -21.29 10.00
C TRP A 342 16.93 -22.06 8.67
N ARG A 343 15.83 -22.04 7.91
CA ARG A 343 15.78 -22.65 6.57
C ARG A 343 16.82 -22.08 5.60
N GLN A 344 17.04 -20.77 5.61
CA GLN A 344 18.08 -20.13 4.79
C GLN A 344 19.50 -20.60 5.13
N ARG A 345 19.74 -21.07 6.36
CA ARG A 345 21.02 -21.63 6.80
C ARG A 345 21.16 -23.13 6.53
N HIS A 346 20.09 -23.82 6.13
CA HIS A 346 20.09 -25.26 5.83
C HIS A 346 19.55 -25.54 4.42
N PRO A 347 20.40 -25.45 3.37
CA PRO A 347 19.99 -25.54 1.96
C PRO A 347 19.29 -26.84 1.55
N ARG A 348 19.55 -27.96 2.25
CA ARG A 348 18.86 -29.24 2.02
C ARG A 348 17.39 -29.18 2.43
N VAL A 349 17.10 -28.53 3.56
CA VAL A 349 15.73 -28.36 4.09
C VAL A 349 14.94 -27.37 3.23
N GLU A 350 15.59 -26.30 2.77
CA GLU A 350 14.97 -25.31 1.87
C GLU A 350 14.52 -25.95 0.55
N ARG A 351 15.37 -26.79 -0.05
CA ARG A 351 15.02 -27.53 -1.28
C ARG A 351 13.84 -28.47 -1.06
N ALA A 352 13.80 -29.21 0.05
CA ALA A 352 12.68 -30.08 0.39
C ALA A 352 11.37 -29.29 0.60
N TRP A 353 11.45 -28.14 1.29
CA TRP A 353 10.31 -27.27 1.54
C TRP A 353 9.74 -26.65 0.26
N LEU A 354 10.60 -26.20 -0.65
CA LEU A 354 10.20 -25.67 -1.95
C LEU A 354 9.55 -26.74 -2.83
N LYS A 355 10.09 -27.98 -2.82
CA LYS A 355 9.46 -29.13 -3.49
C LYS A 355 8.05 -29.43 -2.93
N LEU A 356 7.90 -29.46 -1.60
CA LEU A 356 6.61 -29.71 -0.94
C LEU A 356 5.58 -28.62 -1.26
N LYS A 357 6.01 -27.35 -1.24
CA LYS A 357 5.17 -26.19 -1.59
C LYS A 357 4.77 -26.22 -3.07
N GLY A 358 5.69 -26.58 -3.95
CA GLY A 358 5.44 -26.78 -5.38
C GLY A 358 4.44 -27.91 -5.64
N TRP A 359 4.58 -29.04 -4.96
CA TRP A 359 3.65 -30.17 -5.04
C TRP A 359 2.23 -29.79 -4.57
N ARG A 360 2.11 -29.10 -3.43
CA ARG A 360 0.81 -28.62 -2.91
C ARG A 360 0.13 -27.66 -3.87
N ASN A 361 0.89 -26.76 -4.48
CA ASN A 361 0.36 -25.79 -5.45
C ASN A 361 -0.06 -26.45 -6.77
N ARG A 362 0.57 -27.57 -7.18
CA ARG A 362 0.13 -28.37 -8.34
C ARG A 362 -1.18 -29.11 -8.08
N ARG A 363 -1.41 -29.62 -6.86
CA ARG A 363 -2.69 -30.26 -6.48
C ARG A 363 -3.87 -29.29 -6.34
N LYS A 364 -3.60 -27.99 -6.16
CA LYS A 364 -4.63 -26.94 -6.15
C LYS A 364 -4.98 -26.39 -7.55
N LYS A 365 -4.27 -26.80 -8.61
CA LYS A 365 -4.66 -26.49 -9.99
C LYS A 365 -5.60 -27.60 -10.50
N PRO A 366 -6.78 -27.27 -11.06
CA PRO A 366 -7.59 -28.26 -11.76
C PRO A 366 -6.81 -28.81 -12.97
N ARG A 367 -6.99 -30.10 -13.26
CA ARG A 367 -6.37 -30.75 -14.43
C ARG A 367 -6.92 -30.09 -15.71
N PRO A 368 -6.08 -29.68 -16.66
CA PRO A 368 -6.57 -29.30 -17.98
C PRO A 368 -6.98 -30.59 -18.72
N GLY A 369 -8.26 -30.72 -19.10
CA GLY A 369 -8.74 -31.81 -19.93
C GLY A 369 -9.79 -32.76 -19.35
N ALA A 370 -10.59 -32.36 -18.35
CA ALA A 370 -11.87 -33.03 -18.10
C ALA A 370 -12.95 -32.30 -18.91
N ALA A 371 -13.32 -32.86 -20.06
CA ALA A 371 -14.51 -32.42 -20.79
C ALA A 371 -15.75 -32.57 -19.90
N PRO A 372 -16.71 -31.63 -19.92
CA PRO A 372 -17.99 -31.84 -19.26
C PRO A 372 -18.71 -32.98 -19.99
N ALA A 373 -19.18 -33.97 -19.22
CA ALA A 373 -20.05 -35.01 -19.75
C ALA A 373 -21.34 -34.37 -20.28
N SER A 374 -21.68 -34.66 -21.53
CA SER A 374 -22.97 -34.29 -22.13
C SER A 374 -24.12 -34.90 -21.31
N PRO A 375 -25.22 -34.17 -21.08
CA PRO A 375 -26.40 -34.75 -20.46
C PRO A 375 -27.04 -35.78 -21.43
N PRO A 376 -27.68 -36.84 -20.92
CA PRO A 376 -28.40 -37.78 -21.77
C PRO A 376 -29.61 -37.08 -22.40
N ASP A 377 -29.79 -37.30 -23.70
CA ASP A 377 -31.03 -37.04 -24.42
C ASP A 377 -32.13 -37.94 -23.85
N ASP A 378 -33.12 -37.35 -23.19
CA ASP A 378 -34.42 -37.98 -23.01
C ASP A 378 -35.50 -37.03 -23.56
N ALA A 379 -35.98 -37.40 -24.74
CA ALA A 379 -37.27 -36.99 -25.29
C ALA A 379 -38.12 -38.26 -25.47
N ALA A 380 -39.08 -38.47 -24.55
CA ALA A 380 -40.38 -39.13 -24.76
C ALA A 380 -41.16 -39.14 -23.44
#